data_AF-A0A8J3YAW1-F1
#
_entry.id   AF-A0A8J3YAW1-F1
#
_cell.length_a   1.000
_cell.length_b   1.000
_cell.length_c   1.000
_cell.angle_alpha   90.00
_cell.angle_beta   90.00
_cell.angle_gamma   90.00
#
_symmetry.space_group_name_H-M   'P 1'
#
loop_
_entity.id
_entity.type
_entity.pdbx_description
1 polymer ?
#
loop_
_entity_poly.entity_id
_entity_poly.type
_entity_poly.pdbx_seq_one_letter_code
_entity_poly.pdbx_strand_id
1 'polypeptide(L)'
;MNRNHPIRRLAALAAVAAAVISFSTGCSDDADADGGKAAAAAASGPQPKTLDAAKIAAQTMFDRFSGGDFAGAWEMYTDAGKKAITKADYVKLNEACARKGLAITLTSARLEGDSKAIVIAKQLVAAQSYTMVYEGDAWKLEPAPAGLKLYAQGAQRAILAQKKAGTCANA
;
A
#
# COMPACT_ATOMS: atom_id res chain seq x y z
N MET A 1 -21.62 -43.28 -34.40
CA MET A 1 -22.76 -42.41 -34.02
C MET A 1 -22.75 -41.21 -34.94
N ASN A 2 -23.66 -41.16 -35.92
CA ASN A 2 -23.68 -40.16 -36.99
C ASN A 2 -24.85 -39.19 -36.80
N ARG A 3 -24.54 -37.89 -36.96
CA ARG A 3 -25.33 -36.81 -37.59
C ARG A 3 -26.67 -36.37 -36.95
N ASN A 4 -26.71 -35.12 -36.47
CA ASN A 4 -27.32 -33.98 -37.20
C ASN A 4 -27.37 -32.68 -36.36
N HIS A 5 -26.81 -31.59 -36.90
CA HIS A 5 -27.24 -30.21 -36.63
C HIS A 5 -28.47 -29.88 -37.50
N PRO A 6 -29.37 -28.99 -37.07
CA PRO A 6 -29.36 -27.60 -37.60
C PRO A 6 -29.83 -26.55 -36.56
N ILE A 7 -29.17 -25.40 -36.37
CA ILE A 7 -29.29 -24.10 -37.08
C ILE A 7 -30.74 -23.64 -37.39
N ARG A 8 -30.97 -22.33 -37.12
CA ARG A 8 -31.92 -21.37 -37.76
C ARG A 8 -33.34 -21.38 -37.17
N ARG A 9 -34.06 -20.27 -36.98
CA ARG A 9 -33.87 -18.81 -37.18
C ARG A 9 -35.25 -18.18 -36.83
N LEU A 10 -35.28 -16.90 -36.43
CA LEU A 10 -36.41 -15.93 -36.62
C LEU A 10 -37.70 -16.24 -35.82
N ALA A 11 -38.59 -15.33 -35.44
CA ALA A 11 -38.68 -13.88 -35.29
C ALA A 11 -40.10 -13.65 -34.72
N ALA A 12 -40.31 -12.72 -33.78
CA ALA A 12 -41.60 -12.06 -33.53
C ALA A 12 -41.35 -10.91 -32.53
N LEU A 13 -41.34 -9.64 -32.96
CA LEU A 13 -42.51 -8.75 -33.08
C LEU A 13 -43.25 -8.54 -31.75
N ALA A 14 -42.91 -7.44 -31.07
CA ALA A 14 -43.90 -6.61 -30.38
C ALA A 14 -43.32 -5.18 -30.25
N ALA A 15 -43.76 -4.31 -31.15
CA ALA A 15 -43.60 -2.87 -30.99
C ALA A 15 -44.69 -2.37 -30.03
N VAL A 16 -44.30 -1.73 -28.93
CA VAL A 16 -45.17 -0.80 -28.20
C VAL A 16 -44.38 0.48 -28.02
N ALA A 17 -44.79 1.49 -28.79
CA ALA A 17 -44.36 2.86 -28.60
C ALA A 17 -45.13 3.44 -27.40
N ALA A 18 -44.40 3.96 -26.42
CA ALA A 18 -44.91 5.00 -25.52
C ALA A 18 -43.76 5.97 -25.28
N ALA A 19 -43.86 7.12 -25.95
CA ALA A 19 -42.97 8.25 -25.76
C ALA A 19 -43.23 8.89 -24.40
N VAL A 20 -42.19 9.04 -23.58
CA VAL A 20 -42.14 10.12 -22.59
C VAL A 20 -40.82 10.85 -22.81
N ILE A 21 -40.95 12.07 -23.31
CA ILE A 21 -39.86 13.01 -23.51
C ILE A 21 -39.52 13.60 -22.15
N SER A 22 -38.26 13.48 -21.72
CA SER A 22 -37.68 14.35 -20.70
C SER A 22 -36.28 14.74 -21.15
N PHE A 23 -36.17 15.94 -21.69
CA PHE A 23 -34.89 16.58 -21.98
C PHE A 23 -34.25 17.03 -20.67
N SER A 24 -33.08 16.50 -20.34
CA SER A 24 -32.04 17.28 -19.69
C SER A 24 -30.73 17.01 -20.41
N THR A 25 -30.22 18.06 -21.04
CA THR A 25 -29.00 18.12 -21.83
C THR A 25 -27.78 18.16 -20.91
N GLY A 26 -26.93 17.15 -21.00
CA GLY A 26 -25.56 17.15 -20.47
C GLY A 26 -24.82 15.94 -21.02
N CYS A 27 -23.83 16.18 -21.88
CA CYS A 27 -23.21 15.21 -22.78
C CYS A 27 -22.63 13.95 -22.13
N SER A 28 -22.85 12.85 -22.86
CA SER A 28 -22.39 11.48 -22.69
C SER A 28 -20.88 11.30 -22.70
N ASP A 29 -20.40 10.29 -21.97
CA ASP A 29 -19.91 9.07 -22.62
C ASP A 29 -20.17 7.86 -21.70
N ASP A 30 -20.79 6.83 -22.28
CA ASP A 30 -20.98 5.51 -21.71
C ASP A 30 -19.64 4.77 -21.65
N ALA A 31 -19.28 4.25 -20.49
CA ALA A 31 -18.38 3.10 -20.39
C ALA A 31 -18.73 2.31 -19.11
N ASP A 32 -19.13 1.08 -19.36
CA ASP A 32 -19.14 -0.10 -18.51
C ASP A 32 -18.87 0.06 -17.01
N ALA A 33 -19.75 -0.58 -16.24
CA ALA A 33 -19.51 -0.99 -14.87
C ALA A 33 -18.29 -1.93 -14.81
N ASP A 34 -17.10 -1.35 -14.80
CA ASP A 34 -15.86 -2.03 -14.46
C ASP A 34 -15.49 -1.69 -13.01
N GLY A 35 -15.13 -2.73 -12.27
CA GLY A 35 -14.85 -2.73 -10.83
C GLY A 35 -13.51 -2.06 -10.51
N GLY A 36 -13.35 -0.80 -10.93
CA GLY A 36 -12.20 0.02 -10.60
C GLY A 36 -12.23 0.38 -9.13
N LYS A 37 -11.36 -0.26 -8.33
CA LYS A 37 -10.88 0.31 -7.06
C LYS A 37 -10.39 1.72 -7.37
N ALA A 38 -11.25 2.71 -7.16
CA ALA A 38 -10.86 4.10 -7.17
C ALA A 38 -9.73 4.23 -6.16
N ALA A 39 -8.56 4.68 -6.64
CA ALA A 39 -7.47 5.11 -5.79
C ALA A 39 -8.08 6.07 -4.76
N ALA A 40 -8.04 5.67 -3.49
CA ALA A 40 -8.55 6.50 -2.41
C ALA A 40 -7.80 7.84 -2.50
N ALA A 41 -8.52 8.88 -2.94
CA ALA A 41 -8.06 10.25 -2.84
C ALA A 41 -7.56 10.44 -1.40
N ALA A 42 -6.35 10.97 -1.25
CA ALA A 42 -5.80 11.28 0.05
C ALA A 42 -6.84 12.13 0.79
N ALA A 43 -7.48 11.55 1.81
CA ALA A 43 -8.46 12.27 2.61
C ALA A 43 -7.72 13.46 3.22
N SER A 44 -8.11 14.67 2.84
CA SER A 44 -7.43 15.92 3.22
C SER A 44 -7.65 16.32 4.69
N GLY A 45 -8.02 15.37 5.55
CA GLY A 45 -8.29 15.58 6.97
C GLY A 45 -7.56 14.57 7.85
N PRO A 46 -7.59 14.77 9.18
CA PRO A 46 -6.96 13.86 10.11
C PRO A 46 -7.41 12.42 9.91
N GLN A 47 -6.46 11.48 9.95
CA GLN A 47 -6.79 10.07 9.91
C GLN A 47 -7.54 9.68 11.19
N PRO A 48 -8.50 8.75 11.16
CA PRO A 48 -9.11 8.24 12.38
C PRO A 48 -8.08 7.58 13.30
N LYS A 49 -8.18 7.80 14.61
CA LYS A 49 -7.36 7.09 15.63
C LYS A 49 -7.94 5.70 15.91
N THR A 50 -8.08 4.88 14.87
CA THR A 50 -8.63 3.53 14.96
C THR A 50 -7.62 2.48 14.54
N LEU A 51 -7.84 1.23 14.96
CA LEU A 51 -7.01 0.10 14.56
C LEU A 51 -6.97 -0.07 13.03
N ASP A 52 -8.10 0.12 12.36
CA ASP A 52 -8.17 -0.07 10.91
C ASP A 52 -7.45 1.02 10.14
N ALA A 53 -7.48 2.27 10.61
CA ALA A 53 -6.67 3.33 10.05
C ALA A 53 -5.16 3.05 10.22
N ALA A 54 -4.74 2.53 11.40
CA ALA A 54 -3.36 2.12 11.63
C ALA A 54 -2.92 0.99 10.69
N LYS A 55 -3.78 -0.02 10.47
CA LYS A 55 -3.52 -1.11 9.51
C LYS A 55 -3.38 -0.58 8.08
N ILE A 56 -4.28 0.30 7.64
CA ILE A 56 -4.24 0.89 6.29
C ILE A 56 -2.93 1.66 6.10
N ALA A 57 -2.54 2.49 7.07
CA ALA A 57 -1.27 3.22 7.01
C ALA A 57 -0.06 2.28 6.99
N ALA A 58 -0.04 1.24 7.82
CA ALA A 58 1.03 0.25 7.83
C ALA A 58 1.14 -0.48 6.49
N GLN A 59 0.02 -0.98 5.95
CA GLN A 59 0.01 -1.67 4.67
C GLN A 59 0.45 -0.75 3.53
N THR A 60 0.02 0.52 3.53
CA THR A 60 0.46 1.51 2.54
C THR A 60 1.97 1.71 2.57
N MET A 61 2.58 1.80 3.76
CA MET A 61 4.03 1.90 3.89
C MET A 61 4.72 0.64 3.35
N PHE A 62 4.20 -0.53 3.71
CA PHE A 62 4.72 -1.83 3.27
C PHE A 62 4.62 -2.03 1.76
N ASP A 63 3.53 -1.59 1.14
CA ASP A 63 3.32 -1.65 -0.31
C ASP A 63 4.29 -0.73 -1.03
N ARG A 64 4.50 0.49 -0.54
CA ARG A 64 5.51 1.41 -1.07
C ARG A 64 6.92 0.82 -0.97
N PHE A 65 7.27 0.29 0.21
CA PHE A 65 8.58 -0.34 0.43
C PHE A 65 8.80 -1.54 -0.50
N SER A 66 7.83 -2.45 -0.56
CA SER A 66 7.90 -3.66 -1.40
C SER A 66 7.90 -3.32 -2.88
N GLY A 67 7.19 -2.26 -3.28
CA GLY A 67 7.16 -1.73 -4.64
C GLY A 67 8.42 -0.92 -5.03
N GLY A 68 9.31 -0.62 -4.07
CA GLY A 68 10.53 0.14 -4.31
C GLY A 68 10.36 1.66 -4.26
N ASP A 69 9.19 2.18 -3.89
CA ASP A 69 8.98 3.59 -3.56
C ASP A 69 9.51 3.90 -2.16
N PHE A 70 10.83 3.88 -2.02
CA PHE A 70 11.49 4.14 -0.74
C PHE A 70 11.33 5.59 -0.28
N ALA A 71 11.25 6.53 -1.22
CA ALA A 71 11.02 7.93 -0.91
C ALA A 71 9.65 8.12 -0.25
N GLY A 72 8.59 7.52 -0.80
CA GLY A 72 7.25 7.55 -0.23
C GLY A 72 7.15 6.74 1.07
N ALA A 73 7.84 5.60 1.19
CA ALA A 73 7.89 4.85 2.44
C ALA A 73 8.54 5.67 3.57
N TRP A 74 9.60 6.43 3.29
CA TRP A 74 10.24 7.33 4.26
C TRP A 74 9.27 8.43 4.73
N GLU A 75 8.39 8.94 3.88
CA GLU A 75 7.40 9.96 4.29
C GLU A 75 6.41 9.48 5.34
N MET A 76 6.25 8.16 5.45
CA MET A 76 5.38 7.50 6.42
C MET A 76 6.08 7.21 7.75
N TYR A 77 7.36 7.55 7.91
CA TYR A 77 8.04 7.45 9.19
C TYR A 77 7.60 8.53 10.16
N THR A 78 7.74 8.22 11.45
CA THR A 78 7.64 9.21 12.51
C THR A 78 8.72 10.29 12.34
N ASP A 79 8.51 11.47 12.93
CA ASP A 79 9.49 12.55 12.94
C ASP A 79 10.82 12.12 13.58
N ALA A 80 10.76 11.31 14.63
CA ALA A 80 11.95 10.71 15.24
C ALA A 80 12.67 9.78 14.25
N GLY A 81 11.92 8.97 13.49
CA GLY A 81 12.46 8.12 12.42
C GLY A 81 13.12 8.94 11.31
N LYS A 82 12.47 10.02 10.86
CA LYS A 82 13.00 10.94 9.84
C LYS A 82 14.25 11.69 10.30
N LYS A 83 14.41 11.96 11.60
CA LYS A 83 15.63 12.55 12.17
C LYS A 83 16.81 11.57 12.22
N ALA A 84 16.55 10.27 12.29
CA ALA A 84 17.61 9.26 12.37
C ALA A 84 18.28 8.95 11.03
N ILE A 85 17.61 9.22 9.91
CA ILE A 85 18.16 9.05 8.56
C ILE A 85 17.58 10.08 7.60
N THR A 86 18.45 10.73 6.84
CA THR A 86 18.00 11.62 5.77
C THR A 86 17.22 10.83 4.72
N LYS A 87 16.24 11.46 4.07
CA LYS A 87 15.49 10.82 2.98
C LYS A 87 16.41 10.25 1.90
N ALA A 88 17.44 11.02 1.51
CA ALA A 88 18.41 10.60 0.49
C ALA A 88 19.20 9.35 0.92
N ASP A 89 19.67 9.31 2.17
CA ASP A 89 20.40 8.14 2.70
C ASP A 89 19.49 6.92 2.81
N TYR A 90 18.24 7.12 3.23
CA TYR A 90 17.26 6.04 3.31
C TYR A 90 16.99 5.42 1.94
N VAL A 91 16.77 6.27 0.92
CA VAL A 91 16.58 5.81 -0.45
C VAL A 91 17.82 5.06 -0.93
N LYS A 92 19.02 5.65 -0.79
CA LYS A 92 20.27 5.02 -1.22
C LYS A 92 20.51 3.65 -0.56
N LEU A 93 20.27 3.54 0.75
CA LEU A 93 20.39 2.29 1.49
C LEU A 93 19.44 1.22 0.96
N ASN A 94 18.16 1.56 0.80
CA ASN A 94 17.15 0.58 0.42
C ASN A 94 17.19 0.23 -1.07
N GLU A 95 17.60 1.15 -1.95
CA GLU A 95 17.91 0.83 -3.34
C GLU A 95 19.03 -0.22 -3.44
N ALA A 96 20.05 -0.09 -2.60
CA ALA A 96 21.15 -1.03 -2.56
C ALA A 96 20.76 -2.38 -1.95
N CYS A 97 20.00 -2.38 -0.84
CA CYS A 97 19.88 -3.58 -0.01
C CYS A 97 18.48 -4.18 0.16
N ALA A 98 17.40 -3.45 -0.12
CA ALA A 98 16.06 -3.98 0.10
C ALA A 98 15.66 -4.98 -0.99
N ARG A 99 14.82 -5.96 -0.61
CA ARG A 99 14.14 -6.86 -1.55
C ARG A 99 12.88 -6.19 -2.07
N LYS A 100 12.85 -5.91 -3.37
CA LYS A 100 11.68 -5.40 -4.08
C LYS A 100 10.84 -6.57 -4.61
N GLY A 101 9.56 -6.33 -4.89
CA GLY A 101 8.64 -7.28 -5.50
C GLY A 101 8.14 -8.40 -4.57
N LEU A 102 8.56 -8.41 -3.31
CA LEU A 102 8.09 -9.35 -2.31
C LEU A 102 7.10 -8.67 -1.38
N ALA A 103 5.82 -9.04 -1.50
CA ALA A 103 4.75 -8.48 -0.68
C ALA A 103 5.03 -8.67 0.81
N ILE A 104 4.84 -7.58 1.57
CA ILE A 104 4.80 -7.59 3.02
C ILE A 104 3.33 -7.48 3.41
N THR A 105 2.78 -8.53 4.04
CA THR A 105 1.34 -8.63 4.32
C THR A 105 1.07 -8.56 5.81
N LEU A 106 0.17 -7.67 6.22
CA LEU A 106 -0.35 -7.65 7.59
C LEU A 106 -1.04 -8.97 7.95
N THR A 107 -0.77 -9.48 9.14
CA THR A 107 -1.34 -10.72 9.66
C THR A 107 -2.14 -10.52 10.93
N SER A 108 -1.74 -9.57 11.76
CA SER A 108 -2.50 -9.16 12.92
C SER A 108 -2.11 -7.74 13.31
N ALA A 109 -2.97 -7.09 14.07
CA ALA A 109 -2.68 -5.80 14.67
C ALA A 109 -3.50 -5.61 15.95
N ARG A 110 -2.99 -4.80 16.86
CA ARG A 110 -3.70 -4.36 18.07
C ARG A 110 -3.41 -2.88 18.33
N LEU A 111 -4.33 -2.19 18.99
CA LEU A 111 -4.05 -0.88 19.57
C LEU A 111 -3.33 -1.05 20.91
N GLU A 112 -2.48 -0.09 21.23
CA GLU A 112 -1.86 0.11 22.53
C GLU A 112 -2.18 1.52 23.00
N GLY A 113 -3.37 1.72 23.56
CA GLY A 113 -3.94 3.05 23.81
C GLY A 113 -4.38 3.76 22.53
N ASP A 114 -4.55 5.08 22.62
CA ASP A 114 -5.27 5.85 21.58
C ASP A 114 -4.39 6.32 20.43
N SER A 115 -3.06 6.23 20.56
CA SER A 115 -2.13 6.84 19.60
C SER A 115 -0.94 5.93 19.28
N LYS A 116 -1.06 4.64 19.59
CA LYS A 116 -0.08 3.63 19.24
C LYS A 116 -0.78 2.34 18.82
N ALA A 117 -0.25 1.66 17.82
CA ALA A 117 -0.69 0.34 17.40
C ALA A 117 0.54 -0.53 17.16
N ILE A 118 0.40 -1.82 17.44
CA ILE A 118 1.40 -2.83 17.08
C ILE A 118 0.82 -3.66 15.96
N VAL A 119 1.53 -3.72 14.84
CA VAL A 119 1.17 -4.54 13.69
C VAL A 119 2.18 -5.67 13.52
N ILE A 120 1.72 -6.83 13.06
CA ILE A 120 2.58 -7.96 12.70
C ILE A 120 2.40 -8.20 11.21
N ALA A 121 3.49 -8.08 10.46
CA ALA A 121 3.51 -8.33 9.03
C ALA A 121 4.46 -9.47 8.69
N LYS A 122 4.16 -10.18 7.60
CA LYS A 122 5.00 -11.24 7.06
C LYS A 122 5.55 -10.87 5.71
N GLN A 123 6.81 -11.21 5.49
CA GLN A 123 7.41 -11.26 4.16
C GLN A 123 7.94 -12.68 3.96
N LEU A 124 7.38 -13.41 2.99
CA LEU A 124 7.58 -14.86 2.88
C LEU A 124 7.21 -15.57 4.21
N VAL A 125 8.12 -16.34 4.80
CA VAL A 125 7.92 -17.06 6.06
C VAL A 125 8.30 -16.24 7.30
N ALA A 126 8.96 -15.09 7.13
CA ALA A 126 9.43 -14.27 8.24
C ALA A 126 8.33 -13.30 8.72
N ALA A 127 7.93 -13.43 9.98
CA ALA A 127 7.04 -12.49 10.64
C ALA A 127 7.85 -11.45 11.43
N GLN A 128 7.44 -10.19 11.37
CA GLN A 128 8.05 -9.08 12.09
C GLN A 128 6.96 -8.21 12.72
N SER A 129 7.26 -7.66 13.89
CA SER A 129 6.40 -6.70 14.57
C SER A 129 6.87 -5.28 14.30
N TYR A 130 5.94 -4.38 14.01
CA TYR A 130 6.19 -2.97 13.76
C TYR A 130 5.29 -2.11 14.65
N THR A 131 5.79 -0.95 15.02
CA THR A 131 5.06 0.03 15.82
C THR A 131 4.54 1.12 14.91
N MET A 132 3.23 1.38 15.00
CA MET A 132 2.58 2.54 14.39
C MET A 132 2.29 3.55 15.50
N VAL A 133 2.59 4.81 15.25
CA VAL A 133 2.35 5.94 16.16
C VAL A 133 1.47 6.95 15.45
N TYR A 134 0.47 7.48 16.13
CA TYR A 134 -0.33 8.56 15.60
C TYR A 134 0.31 9.90 15.94
N GLU A 135 0.79 10.62 14.92
CA GLU A 135 1.41 11.93 15.04
C GLU A 135 1.15 12.78 13.79
N GLY A 136 1.05 14.11 13.96
CA GLY A 136 0.76 15.01 12.85
C GLY A 136 -0.50 14.61 12.08
N ASP A 137 -1.56 14.23 12.80
CA ASP A 137 -2.86 13.82 12.26
C ASP A 137 -2.86 12.58 11.36
N ALA A 138 -1.81 11.75 11.45
CA ALA A 138 -1.69 10.51 10.70
C ALA A 138 -1.02 9.40 11.49
N TRP A 139 -1.30 8.15 11.12
CA TRP A 139 -0.54 6.99 11.57
C TRP A 139 0.78 6.90 10.79
N LYS A 140 1.88 6.85 11.54
CA LYS A 140 3.26 6.77 11.04
C LYS A 140 3.93 5.53 11.58
N LEU A 141 4.88 4.97 10.83
CA LEU A 141 5.69 3.85 11.29
C LEU A 141 6.88 4.38 12.11
N GLU A 142 7.05 3.84 13.32
CA GLU A 142 8.23 4.05 14.13
C GLU A 142 9.29 3.00 13.75
N PRO A 143 10.45 3.40 13.20
CA PRO A 143 11.49 2.44 12.87
C PRO A 143 12.03 1.77 14.13
N ALA A 144 12.30 0.46 14.06
CA ALA A 144 12.80 -0.29 15.20
C ALA A 144 14.13 0.30 15.72
N PRO A 145 14.40 0.30 17.04
CA PRO A 145 15.62 0.89 17.62
C PRO A 145 16.93 0.36 17.02
N ALA A 146 16.98 -0.92 16.64
CA ALA A 146 18.13 -1.51 15.97
C ALA A 146 18.35 -0.89 14.56
N GLY A 147 17.27 -0.63 13.82
CA GLY A 147 17.31 0.08 12.54
C GLY A 147 17.79 1.52 12.71
N LEU A 148 17.29 2.24 13.72
CA LEU A 148 17.72 3.61 14.03
C LEU A 148 19.24 3.70 14.32
N LYS A 149 19.80 2.73 15.05
CA LYS A 149 21.25 2.68 15.31
C LYS A 149 22.08 2.49 14.03
N LEU A 150 21.58 1.69 13.09
CA LEU A 150 22.23 1.49 11.79
C LEU A 150 22.13 2.75 10.93
N TYR A 151 20.94 3.36 10.90
CA TYR A 151 20.62 4.59 10.19
C TYR A 151 21.51 5.77 10.60
N ALA A 152 21.80 5.91 11.90
CA ALA A 152 22.71 6.93 12.42
C ALA A 152 24.15 6.84 11.87
N GLN A 153 24.54 5.72 11.26
CA GLN A 153 25.85 5.57 10.63
C GLN A 153 25.93 6.19 9.22
N GLY A 154 24.78 6.54 8.63
CA GLY A 154 24.66 6.97 7.24
C GLY A 154 24.62 5.81 6.24
N ALA A 155 24.12 6.06 5.03
CA ALA A 155 23.78 5.01 4.06
C ALA A 155 24.96 4.09 3.72
N GLN A 156 26.15 4.65 3.46
CA GLN A 156 27.29 3.85 3.01
C GLN A 156 27.74 2.83 4.07
N ARG A 157 27.85 3.27 5.33
CA ARG A 157 28.22 2.37 6.44
C ARG A 157 27.13 1.35 6.71
N ALA A 158 25.87 1.76 6.63
CA ALA A 158 24.72 0.85 6.77
C ALA A 158 24.71 -0.23 5.68
N ILE A 159 24.96 0.12 4.41
CA ILE A 159 25.05 -0.83 3.28
C ILE A 159 26.18 -1.83 3.54
N LEU A 160 27.38 -1.35 3.89
CA LEU A 160 28.53 -2.22 4.16
C LEU A 160 28.26 -3.18 5.33
N ALA A 161 27.64 -2.69 6.40
CA ALA A 161 27.25 -3.51 7.53
C ALA A 161 26.23 -4.58 7.15
N GLN A 162 25.21 -4.24 6.35
CA GLN A 162 24.21 -5.21 5.89
C GLN A 162 24.80 -6.23 4.91
N LYS A 163 25.72 -5.83 4.02
CA LYS A 163 26.44 -6.77 3.15
C LYS A 163 27.28 -7.74 3.96
N LYS A 164 28.03 -7.24 4.95
CA LYS A 164 28.84 -8.07 5.85
C LYS A 164 27.97 -9.05 6.67
N ALA A 165 26.79 -8.62 7.08
CA ALA A 165 25.84 -9.45 7.83
C ALA A 165 25.02 -10.41 6.95
N GLY A 166 25.13 -10.34 5.62
CA GLY A 166 24.32 -11.14 4.69
C GLY A 166 22.84 -10.73 4.65
N THR A 167 22.48 -9.56 5.17
CA THR A 167 21.09 -9.05 5.19
C THR A 167 20.78 -8.11 4.04
N CYS A 168 21.79 -7.66 3.29
CA CYS A 168 21.63 -6.92 2.05
C CYS A 168 21.24 -7.89 0.93
N ALA A 169 20.07 -7.72 0.33
CA ALA A 169 19.55 -8.74 -0.57
C ALA A 169 20.12 -8.72 -1.98
N ASN A 170 20.60 -7.56 -2.42
CA ASN A 170 21.23 -7.39 -3.73
C ASN A 170 22.76 -7.32 -3.58
N ALA A 171 23.31 -8.08 -2.62
CA ALA A 171 24.70 -7.99 -2.18
C ALA A 171 25.70 -8.38 -3.26
#